data_AF-A0A1S2Q5N5-F1
#
_entry.id   AF-A0A1S2Q5N5-F1
#
_cell.length_a   1.000
_cell.length_b   1.000
_cell.length_c   1.000
_cell.angle_alpha   90.00
_cell.angle_beta   90.00
_cell.angle_gamma   90.00
#
_symmetry.space_group_name_H-M   'P 1'
#
loop_
_entity.id
_entity.type
_entity.pdbx_description
1 polymer ?
#
loop_
_entity_poly.entity_id
_entity_poly.type
_entity_poly.pdbx_seq_one_letter_code
_entity_poly.pdbx_strand_id
1 'polypeptide(L)'
;MSDVRHVLVLPDRDAAEEAAEALRERFGLAEEPQLVRDALAGEDDAEDAQWLLVLRDEGGRLDPAELDAFAGEWDGWREEP
;
A
#
# COMPACT_ATOMS: atom_id res chain seq x y z
N MET A 1 5.16 -18.61 12.47
CA MET A 1 4.04 -17.68 12.22
C MET A 1 4.47 -16.85 11.04
N SER A 2 3.82 -17.02 9.90
CA SER A 2 4.22 -16.32 8.68
C SER A 2 3.82 -14.85 8.83
N ASP A 3 4.82 -13.98 8.92
CA ASP A 3 4.67 -12.54 8.81
C ASP A 3 4.35 -12.26 7.34
N VAL A 4 3.07 -12.26 6.96
CA VAL A 4 2.68 -11.94 5.58
C VAL A 4 2.76 -10.43 5.43
N ARG A 5 3.36 -9.98 4.33
CA ARG A 5 3.46 -8.55 4.02
C ARG A 5 2.73 -8.30 2.73
N HIS A 6 1.86 -7.31 2.75
CA HIS A 6 1.19 -6.81 1.56
C HIS A 6 1.76 -5.45 1.22
N VAL A 7 1.95 -5.18 -0.06
CA VAL A 7 2.41 -3.89 -0.55
C VAL A 7 1.34 -3.37 -1.50
N LEU A 8 0.83 -2.17 -1.24
CA LEU A 8 -0.04 -1.45 -2.19
C LEU A 8 0.78 -0.38 -2.87
N VAL A 9 0.65 -0.26 -4.17
CA VAL A 9 1.27 0.80 -4.97
C VAL A 9 0.21 1.83 -5.30
N LEU A 10 0.52 3.09 -5.01
CA LEU A 10 -0.39 4.22 -5.16
C LEU A 10 0.29 5.31 -6.01
N PRO A 11 -0.50 6.03 -6.82
CA PRO A 11 0.03 6.96 -7.82
C PRO A 11 0.67 8.20 -7.17
N ASP A 12 0.11 8.67 -6.05
CA ASP A 12 0.48 9.93 -5.42
C ASP A 12 0.54 9.81 -3.89
N ARG A 13 1.21 10.78 -3.26
CA ARG A 13 1.38 10.83 -1.82
C ARG A 13 0.04 10.98 -1.10
N ASP A 14 -0.78 11.92 -1.54
CA ASP A 14 -2.06 12.22 -0.91
C ASP A 14 -2.97 10.99 -0.94
N ALA A 15 -3.04 10.29 -2.08
CA ALA A 15 -3.77 9.02 -2.19
C ALA A 15 -3.22 7.97 -1.21
N ALA A 16 -1.91 7.91 -1.01
CA ALA A 16 -1.29 6.99 -0.07
C ALA A 16 -1.50 7.32 1.40
N GLU A 17 -1.52 8.60 1.76
CA GLU A 17 -1.85 9.05 3.11
C GLU A 17 -3.33 8.78 3.43
N GLU A 18 -4.26 9.14 2.53
CA GLU A 18 -5.68 8.87 2.73
C GLU A 18 -6.01 7.36 2.72
N ALA A 19 -5.41 6.59 1.81
CA ALA A 19 -5.57 5.15 1.78
C ALA A 19 -5.08 4.49 3.08
N ALA A 20 -3.99 4.97 3.68
CA ALA A 20 -3.47 4.46 4.94
C ALA A 20 -4.46 4.65 6.10
N GLU A 21 -5.11 5.81 6.19
CA GLU A 21 -6.14 6.07 7.20
C GLU A 21 -7.36 5.18 6.97
N ALA A 22 -7.88 5.13 5.74
CA ALA A 22 -9.02 4.31 5.37
C ALA A 22 -8.77 2.80 5.61
N LEU A 23 -7.54 2.33 5.38
CA LEU A 23 -7.14 0.95 5.66
C LEU A 23 -7.23 0.61 7.15
N ARG A 24 -6.77 1.51 8.01
CA ARG A 24 -6.82 1.31 9.46
C ARG A 24 -8.27 1.26 9.94
N GLU A 25 -9.12 2.14 9.43
CA GLU A 25 -10.54 2.19 9.80
C GLU A 25 -11.31 0.96 9.29
N ARG A 26 -11.05 0.54 8.05
CA ARG A 26 -11.80 -0.55 7.39
C ARG A 26 -11.34 -1.94 7.81
N PHE A 27 -10.02 -2.15 7.94
CA PHE A 27 -9.44 -3.46 8.22
C PHE A 27 -8.95 -3.62 9.67
N GLY A 28 -8.97 -2.56 10.49
CA GLY A 28 -8.61 -2.63 11.90
C GLY A 28 -7.17 -3.08 12.12
N LEU A 29 -6.24 -2.51 11.33
CA LEU A 29 -4.82 -2.86 11.38
C LEU A 29 -4.25 -2.67 12.79
N ALA A 30 -3.50 -3.66 13.25
CA ALA A 30 -2.87 -3.63 14.58
C ALA A 30 -1.66 -2.68 14.61
N GLU A 31 -0.96 -2.56 13.50
CA GLU A 31 0.19 -1.68 13.31
C GLU A 31 -0.12 -0.62 12.24
N GLU A 32 0.59 0.50 12.30
CA GLU A 32 0.49 1.56 11.30
C GLU A 32 1.10 1.11 9.97
N PRO A 33 0.38 1.29 8.84
CA PRO A 33 0.95 1.10 7.51
C PRO A 33 2.22 1.90 7.32
N GLN A 34 3.27 1.28 6.78
CA GLN A 34 4.50 2.01 6.48
C GLN A 34 4.42 2.59 5.06
N LEU A 35 4.49 3.92 4.98
CA LEU A 35 4.53 4.63 3.70
C LEU A 35 5.98 4.76 3.21
N VAL A 36 6.26 4.29 2.00
CA VAL A 36 7.59 4.31 1.37
C VAL A 36 7.48 4.96 0.00
N ARG A 37 8.30 5.99 -0.25
CA ARG A 37 8.43 6.58 -1.59
C ARG A 37 9.45 5.77 -2.41
N ASP A 38 9.04 5.28 -3.56
CA ASP A 38 9.91 4.59 -4.51
C ASP A 38 10.08 5.45 -5.77
N ALA A 39 11.32 5.85 -6.03
CA ALA A 39 11.65 6.67 -7.20
C ALA A 39 11.84 5.75 -8.40
N LEU A 40 11.01 5.90 -9.43
CA LEU A 40 11.10 5.08 -10.63
C LEU A 40 12.41 5.40 -11.36
N ALA A 41 13.20 4.36 -11.65
CA ALA A 41 14.48 4.52 -12.33
C ALA A 41 14.25 4.79 -13.82
N GLY A 42 14.17 6.07 -14.20
CA GLY A 42 13.96 6.53 -15.57
C GLY A 42 14.34 8.00 -15.73
N GLU A 43 15.62 8.21 -16.02
CA GLU A 43 16.31 9.40 -16.52
C GLU A 43 15.49 10.72 -16.69
N ASP A 44 15.71 11.65 -15.74
CA ASP A 44 15.64 13.13 -15.85
C ASP A 44 14.40 13.94 -15.40
N ASP A 45 13.27 13.35 -15.00
CA ASP A 45 12.21 14.09 -14.27
C ASP A 45 12.03 13.50 -12.86
N ALA A 46 12.53 14.20 -11.84
CA ALA A 46 12.41 13.83 -10.42
C ALA A 46 10.95 13.84 -9.88
N GLU A 47 9.98 13.96 -10.77
CA GLU A 47 8.56 14.14 -10.50
C GLU A 47 7.80 12.80 -10.49
N ASP A 48 8.29 11.76 -11.20
CA ASP A 48 7.62 10.46 -11.23
C ASP A 48 8.13 9.56 -10.09
N ALA A 49 7.33 9.45 -9.04
CA ALA A 49 7.58 8.55 -7.91
C ALA A 49 6.28 7.87 -7.50
N GLN A 50 6.38 6.57 -7.22
CA GLN A 50 5.26 5.80 -6.69
C GLN A 50 5.33 5.74 -5.17
N TRP A 51 4.17 5.59 -4.55
CA TRP A 51 4.05 5.47 -3.10
C TRP A 51 3.62 4.07 -2.73
N LEU A 52 4.45 3.41 -1.93
CA LEU A 52 4.24 2.04 -1.48
C LEU A 52 3.69 2.07 -0.05
N LEU A 53 2.57 1.41 0.16
CA LEU A 53 1.98 1.20 1.47
C LEU A 53 2.22 -0.24 1.91
N VAL A 54 3.13 -0.41 2.87
CA VAL A 54 3.51 -1.73 3.38
C VAL A 54 2.68 -2.08 4.60
N LEU A 55 1.90 -3.14 4.49
CA LEU A 55 1.02 -3.67 5.51
C LEU A 55 1.61 -4.96 6.08
N ARG A 56 1.70 -5.01 7.40
CA ARG A 56 2.06 -6.23 8.12
C ARG A 56 0.81 -6.97 8.54
N ASP A 57 0.71 -8.22 8.13
CA ASP A 57 -0.39 -9.10 8.48
C ASP A 57 0.09 -10.24 9.39
N GLU A 58 0.08 -9.96 10.69
CA GLU A 58 0.31 -10.94 11.73
C GLU A 58 -0.87 -11.91 11.80
N GLY A 59 -0.79 -12.99 11.02
CA GLY A 59 -1.75 -14.09 11.04
C GLY A 59 -2.47 -14.38 9.72
N GLY A 60 -2.19 -13.64 8.64
CA GLY A 60 -2.85 -13.89 7.35
C GLY A 60 -4.34 -13.53 7.39
N ARG A 61 -4.72 -12.49 8.14
CA ARG A 61 -6.10 -12.04 8.33
C ARG A 61 -6.58 -11.12 7.22
N LEU A 62 -5.67 -10.49 6.48
CA LEU A 62 -6.01 -9.61 5.37
C LEU A 62 -6.18 -10.44 4.10
N ASP A 63 -7.32 -10.28 3.43
CA ASP A 63 -7.55 -10.95 2.16
C ASP A 63 -6.83 -10.20 1.02
N PRO A 64 -5.93 -10.87 0.26
CA PRO A 64 -5.18 -10.23 -0.81
C PRO A 64 -6.06 -9.66 -1.94
N ALA A 65 -7.23 -10.23 -2.20
CA ALA A 65 -8.15 -9.76 -3.22
C ALA A 65 -8.97 -8.56 -2.73
N GLU A 66 -9.33 -8.52 -1.45
CA GLU A 66 -9.94 -7.31 -0.86
C GLU A 66 -8.96 -6.14 -0.84
N LEU A 67 -7.68 -6.39 -0.54
CA LEU A 67 -6.63 -5.37 -0.60
C LEU A 67 -6.36 -4.85 -2.01
N ASP A 68 -6.41 -5.72 -3.01
CA ASP A 68 -6.27 -5.33 -4.42
C ASP A 68 -7.46 -4.48 -4.90
N ALA A 69 -8.68 -4.89 -4.56
CA ALA A 69 -9.87 -4.11 -4.85
C ALA A 69 -9.83 -2.74 -4.15
N PHE A 70 -9.37 -2.69 -2.90
CA PHE A 70 -9.20 -1.45 -2.14
C PHE A 70 -8.16 -0.54 -2.79
N ALA A 71 -7.00 -1.06 -3.21
CA ALA A 71 -5.99 -0.25 -3.90
C ALA A 71 -6.55 0.35 -5.20
N GLY A 72 -7.38 -0.40 -5.93
CA GLY A 72 -8.07 0.08 -7.12
C GLY A 72 -9.06 1.24 -6.86
N GLU A 73 -9.58 1.39 -5.63
CA GLU A 73 -10.39 2.58 -5.24
C GLU A 73 -9.55 3.87 -5.25
N TRP A 74 -8.22 3.75 -5.17
CA TRP A 74 -7.24 4.85 -5.14
C TRP A 74 -6.36 4.91 -6.40
N ASP A 75 -6.84 4.36 -7.52
CA ASP A 75 -6.10 4.24 -8.78
C ASP A 75 -4.76 3.47 -8.65
N GLY A 76 -4.66 2.62 -7.63
CA GLY A 76 -3.50 1.78 -7.34
C GLY A 76 -3.72 0.29 -7.59
N TRP A 77 -2.73 -0.51 -7.19
CA TRP A 77 -2.79 -1.97 -7.25
C TRP A 77 -2.04 -2.60 -6.07
N ARG A 78 -2.31 -3.87 -5.78
CA ARG A 78 -1.50 -4.63 -4.82
C ARG A 78 -0.33 -5.32 -5.54
N GLU A 79 0.89 -5.12 -5.05
CA GLU A 79 2.05 -5.89 -5.48
C GLU A 79 2.04 -7.30 -4.90
N GLU A 80 2.45 -8.27 -5.72
CA GLU A 80 2.71 -9.64 -5.29
C GLU A 80 4.14 -9.73 -4.72
N PRO A 81 4.33 -10.23 -3.48
CA PRO A 81 5.65 -10.31 -2.84
C PRO A 81 6.57 -11.40 -3.42
#